data_AF-A0A8S4NDQ9-F1
#
_entry.id   AF-A0A8S4NDQ9-F1
#
_cell.length_a   1.000
_cell.length_b   1.000
_cell.length_c   1.000
_cell.angle_alpha   90.00
_cell.angle_beta   90.00
_cell.angle_gamma   90.00
#
_symmetry.space_group_name_H-M   'P 1'
#
loop_
_entity.id
_entity.type
_entity.pdbx_description
1 polymer ?
#
loop_
_entity_poly.entity_id
_entity_poly.type
_entity_poly.pdbx_seq_one_letter_code
_entity_poly.pdbx_strand_id
1 'polypeptide(L)'
;MVIGRYRSSRIRIIFVGLTLFAMINYTYRYNKELTAKWDISDMTSKMESLDMTPKLNISDTTSNRDISQITSRYQQESKSKRNCTKYTKELQEKRWTAHSITVQFGRDCEDFVEQSKIEHPVQWFARDCDYELEDKDVTILLHSGISKLKVLLKTLKHWRGPASVALWGSEADCQTMLRALGDSLGARSNVGIHLVLMKDKNLYYPTNYVRNTAFFGSFSSHVWMVDVDFVPMPGCYPLIKHAISNTQHFPRTAKLALVVPAFEYDEIPKLVPFPANKADATKLYREHYIYRFSGKRCGNCHIATDYEKWMETSTPYEVEFGWPYEPYVVIASDRMPLYDERLLARHLNKVMFNIEIFAKRYKFFVLPDVFLVHELHPRVHTDDHNMRCMDRIGMFIKDHLLTEHKTWIRRFYEDIKVPHKYLLSQPNDGTE
;
A
#
# COMPACT_ATOMS: atom_id res chain seq x y z
N MET A 1 18.33 67.42 14.74
CA MET A 1 18.70 66.19 15.48
C MET A 1 17.76 65.08 15.01
N VAL A 2 18.12 64.43 13.90
CA VAL A 2 17.36 63.33 13.29
C VAL A 2 18.19 62.08 13.54
N ILE A 3 17.57 61.04 14.11
CA ILE A 3 17.85 59.60 13.92
C ILE A 3 16.91 58.85 14.88
N GLY A 4 16.15 57.86 14.38
CA GLY A 4 15.53 56.87 15.26
C GLY A 4 14.24 56.21 14.78
N ARG A 5 14.23 55.59 13.60
CA ARG A 5 13.28 54.52 13.22
C ARG A 5 13.78 53.84 11.97
N TYR A 6 14.38 52.64 12.09
CA TYR A 6 14.52 51.58 11.07
C TYR A 6 15.59 50.57 11.53
N ARG A 7 15.27 49.63 12.44
CA ARG A 7 16.19 48.50 12.73
C ARG A 7 15.59 47.23 13.35
N SER A 8 14.26 47.01 13.28
CA SER A 8 13.63 45.80 13.85
C SER A 8 13.19 44.75 12.82
N SER A 9 12.90 45.13 11.56
CA SER A 9 12.30 44.22 10.58
C SER A 9 13.30 43.34 9.80
N ARG A 10 14.58 43.73 9.71
CA ARG A 10 15.60 42.94 8.97
C ARG A 10 16.18 41.78 9.80
N ILE A 11 16.22 41.88 11.13
CA ILE A 11 16.80 40.84 11.99
C ILE A 11 15.85 39.63 12.12
N ARG A 12 14.53 39.85 12.13
CA ARG A 12 13.54 38.74 12.15
C ARG A 12 13.47 37.97 10.82
N ILE A 13 13.65 38.62 9.67
CA ILE A 13 13.67 37.95 8.36
C ILE A 13 14.94 37.11 8.19
N ILE A 14 16.09 37.57 8.71
CA ILE A 14 17.34 36.81 8.68
C ILE A 14 17.30 35.59 9.62
N PHE A 15 16.69 35.71 10.81
CA PHE A 15 16.57 34.58 11.74
C PHE A 15 15.61 33.49 11.26
N VAL A 16 14.48 33.86 10.64
CA VAL A 16 13.54 32.91 10.01
C VAL A 16 14.17 32.30 8.75
N GLY A 17 14.90 33.09 7.95
CA GLY A 17 15.64 32.60 6.80
C GLY A 17 16.73 31.59 7.16
N LEU A 18 17.52 31.84 8.22
CA LEU A 18 18.58 30.93 8.68
C LEU A 18 18.04 29.66 9.34
N THR A 19 16.92 29.70 10.05
CA THR A 19 16.28 28.49 10.61
C THR A 19 15.58 27.65 9.54
N LEU A 20 14.96 28.27 8.53
CA LEU A 20 14.42 27.55 7.36
C LEU A 20 15.55 26.94 6.52
N PHE A 21 16.65 27.67 6.30
CA PHE A 21 17.81 27.18 5.55
C PHE A 21 18.58 26.08 6.32
N ALA A 22 18.62 26.14 7.65
CA ALA A 22 19.18 25.09 8.50
C ALA A 22 18.28 23.84 8.54
N MET A 23 16.95 23.97 8.58
CA MET A 23 16.03 22.83 8.48
C MET A 23 16.00 22.20 7.09
N ILE A 24 16.08 23.00 6.02
CA ILE A 24 16.21 22.51 4.64
C ILE A 24 17.56 21.81 4.46
N ASN A 25 18.68 22.37 4.97
CA ASN A 25 19.98 21.70 4.93
C ASN A 25 20.06 20.46 5.83
N TYR A 26 19.39 20.43 6.98
CA TYR A 26 19.34 19.26 7.84
C TYR A 26 18.53 18.15 7.17
N THR A 27 17.36 18.45 6.60
CA THR A 27 16.53 17.48 5.88
C THR A 27 17.20 17.01 4.58
N TYR A 28 17.93 17.90 3.88
CA TYR A 28 18.71 17.57 2.70
C TYR A 28 19.97 16.75 3.04
N ARG A 29 20.71 17.07 4.11
CA ARG A 29 21.86 16.27 4.58
C ARG A 29 21.41 14.92 5.14
N TYR A 30 20.31 14.86 5.89
CA TYR A 30 19.77 13.62 6.44
C TYR A 30 19.23 12.70 5.33
N ASN A 31 18.55 13.26 4.32
CA ASN A 31 18.17 12.50 3.13
C ASN A 31 19.38 12.10 2.28
N LYS A 32 20.41 12.95 2.15
CA LYS A 32 21.65 12.64 1.41
C LYS A 32 22.45 11.53 2.11
N GLU A 33 22.54 11.53 3.44
CA GLU A 33 23.18 10.47 4.24
C GLU A 33 22.40 9.15 4.21
N LEU A 34 21.06 9.19 4.15
CA LEU A 34 20.22 8.01 3.95
C LEU A 34 20.29 7.47 2.52
N THR A 35 20.49 8.31 1.50
CA THR A 35 20.68 7.86 0.11
C THR A 35 22.11 7.44 -0.23
N ALA A 36 23.12 8.01 0.44
CA ALA A 36 24.54 7.74 0.15
C ALA A 36 25.07 6.44 0.78
N LYS A 37 24.34 5.82 1.70
CA LYS A 37 24.74 4.55 2.36
C LYS A 37 24.36 3.28 1.60
N TRP A 38 23.80 3.37 0.40
CA TRP A 38 23.26 2.22 -0.33
C TRP A 38 23.96 1.99 -1.68
N ASP A 39 25.29 1.89 -1.64
CA ASP A 39 26.08 1.38 -2.77
C ASP A 39 26.09 -0.17 -2.72
N ILE A 40 25.47 -0.80 -3.71
CA ILE A 40 25.35 -2.27 -3.81
C ILE A 40 26.74 -2.94 -3.94
N SER A 41 27.76 -2.23 -4.45
CA SER A 41 29.12 -2.78 -4.55
C SER A 41 29.81 -2.91 -3.19
N ASP A 42 29.49 -2.03 -2.24
CA ASP A 42 30.02 -2.03 -0.87
C ASP A 42 29.27 -3.03 0.04
N MET A 43 28.00 -3.35 -0.27
CA MET A 43 27.25 -4.39 0.46
C MET A 43 27.85 -5.78 0.27
N THR A 44 28.31 -6.14 -0.93
CA THR A 44 28.89 -7.48 -1.18
C THR A 44 30.21 -7.66 -0.42
N SER A 45 31.05 -6.63 -0.37
CA SER A 45 32.34 -6.62 0.35
C SER A 45 32.19 -6.51 1.88
N LYS A 46 31.17 -5.77 2.37
CA LYS A 46 30.85 -5.70 3.81
C LYS A 46 30.13 -6.94 4.35
N MET A 47 29.40 -7.68 3.50
CA MET A 47 28.80 -8.98 3.86
C MET A 47 29.83 -10.10 4.01
N GLU A 48 31.00 -9.99 3.38
CA GLU A 48 32.11 -10.94 3.55
C GLU A 48 32.99 -10.62 4.77
N SER A 49 33.05 -9.36 5.21
CA SER A 49 33.91 -8.90 6.33
C SER A 49 33.19 -8.76 7.68
N LEU A 50 31.86 -8.67 7.69
CA LEU A 50 31.04 -8.86 8.88
C LEU A 50 30.50 -10.28 8.84
N ASP A 51 30.82 -11.11 9.83
CA ASP A 51 30.25 -12.45 10.07
C ASP A 51 28.75 -12.34 10.44
N MET A 52 27.97 -11.71 9.55
CA MET A 52 26.57 -11.31 9.66
C MET A 52 25.77 -11.90 8.50
N THR A 53 26.21 -13.03 7.95
CA THR A 53 25.29 -13.88 7.21
C THR A 53 24.22 -14.37 8.18
N PRO A 54 22.91 -14.12 7.94
CA PRO A 54 21.90 -14.98 8.52
C PRO A 54 22.27 -16.38 8.05
N LYS A 55 22.58 -17.29 8.98
CA LYS A 55 22.81 -18.70 8.62
C LYS A 55 21.49 -19.22 8.05
N LEU A 56 21.42 -19.27 6.72
CA LEU A 56 20.35 -19.88 5.95
C LEU A 56 20.32 -21.37 6.27
N ASN A 57 19.61 -21.76 7.32
CA ASN A 57 19.09 -23.11 7.42
C ASN A 57 17.85 -23.18 6.52
N ILE A 58 18.09 -23.31 5.22
CA ILE A 58 17.06 -23.73 4.28
C ILE A 58 16.82 -25.21 4.54
N SER A 59 15.86 -25.54 5.39
CA SER A 59 15.18 -26.82 5.25
C SER A 59 14.14 -26.64 4.14
N ASP A 60 14.47 -27.15 2.96
CA ASP A 60 13.58 -27.18 1.79
C ASP A 60 12.26 -27.82 2.18
N THR A 61 11.18 -27.03 2.28
CA THR A 61 9.83 -27.50 1.96
C THR A 61 8.91 -26.30 1.67
N THR A 62 8.18 -26.44 0.55
CA THR A 62 7.13 -25.58 -0.06
C THR A 62 7.59 -24.36 -0.86
N SER A 63 7.63 -24.55 -2.19
CA SER A 63 7.88 -23.52 -3.20
C SER A 63 6.67 -22.60 -3.41
N ASN A 64 6.91 -21.33 -3.76
CA ASN A 64 5.91 -20.32 -4.19
C ASN A 64 4.92 -20.75 -5.29
N ARG A 65 5.12 -21.92 -5.93
CA ARG A 65 4.15 -22.53 -6.86
C ARG A 65 2.82 -22.84 -6.18
N ASP A 66 2.81 -23.18 -4.89
CA ASP A 66 1.60 -23.61 -4.18
C ASP A 66 0.61 -22.47 -3.95
N ILE A 67 1.05 -21.24 -3.62
CA ILE A 67 0.14 -20.10 -3.38
C ILE A 67 -0.66 -19.74 -4.63
N SER A 68 -0.01 -19.70 -5.80
CA SER A 68 -0.69 -19.42 -7.08
C SER A 68 -1.70 -20.51 -7.46
N GLN A 69 -1.42 -21.77 -7.14
CA GLN A 69 -2.34 -22.89 -7.37
C GLN A 69 -3.49 -22.89 -6.37
N ILE A 70 -3.25 -22.49 -5.11
CA ILE A 70 -4.27 -22.32 -4.07
C ILE A 70 -5.24 -21.19 -4.45
N THR A 71 -4.76 -20.01 -4.85
CA THR A 71 -5.60 -18.90 -5.33
C THR A 71 -6.41 -19.30 -6.57
N SER A 72 -5.80 -20.05 -7.50
CA SER A 72 -6.47 -20.52 -8.71
C SER A 72 -7.56 -21.57 -8.45
N ARG A 73 -7.32 -22.53 -7.53
CA ARG A 73 -8.32 -23.55 -7.12
C ARG A 73 -9.45 -22.95 -6.31
N TYR A 74 -9.13 -22.07 -5.37
CA TYR A 74 -10.09 -21.32 -4.54
C TYR A 74 -11.19 -20.68 -5.38
N GLN A 75 -10.81 -20.15 -6.54
CA GLN A 75 -11.72 -19.43 -7.43
C GLN A 75 -12.40 -20.29 -8.48
N GLN A 76 -11.85 -21.46 -8.81
CA GLN A 76 -12.58 -22.45 -9.59
C GLN A 76 -13.73 -23.05 -8.79
N GLU A 77 -13.55 -23.26 -7.48
CA GLU A 77 -14.59 -23.79 -6.59
C GLU A 77 -15.66 -22.72 -6.25
N SER A 78 -15.26 -21.44 -6.11
CA SER A 78 -16.18 -20.31 -5.87
C SER A 78 -17.06 -19.97 -7.09
N LYS A 79 -16.58 -20.19 -8.33
CA LYS A 79 -17.38 -20.02 -9.57
C LYS A 79 -18.68 -20.84 -9.58
N SER A 80 -18.81 -21.88 -8.76
CA SER A 80 -20.02 -22.70 -8.70
C SER A 80 -21.13 -22.15 -7.78
N LYS A 81 -20.86 -21.11 -6.95
CA LYS A 81 -21.84 -20.59 -5.97
C LYS A 81 -21.73 -19.06 -5.83
N ARG A 82 -22.70 -18.34 -6.39
CA ARG A 82 -22.75 -16.87 -6.53
C ARG A 82 -23.08 -16.08 -5.24
N ASN A 83 -23.04 -16.69 -4.06
CA ASN A 83 -23.42 -16.04 -2.79
C ASN A 83 -22.22 -15.96 -1.84
N CYS A 84 -22.10 -14.85 -1.10
CA CYS A 84 -20.98 -14.57 -0.19
C CYS A 84 -20.85 -15.59 0.97
N THR A 85 -21.85 -16.45 1.20
CA THR A 85 -22.03 -17.23 2.44
C THR A 85 -21.53 -18.67 2.42
N LYS A 86 -20.77 -19.12 1.40
CA LYS A 86 -20.25 -20.50 1.40
C LYS A 86 -18.73 -20.54 1.24
N TYR A 87 -18.10 -21.25 2.17
CA TYR A 87 -16.66 -21.60 2.27
C TYR A 87 -15.78 -20.61 3.04
N THR A 88 -15.66 -20.85 4.35
CA THR A 88 -14.67 -20.18 5.22
C THR A 88 -13.79 -21.16 6.00
N LYS A 89 -14.19 -22.43 6.18
CA LYS A 89 -13.43 -23.42 6.97
C LYS A 89 -12.18 -23.97 6.27
N GLU A 90 -12.27 -24.39 5.00
CA GLU A 90 -11.10 -24.90 4.24
C GLU A 90 -10.05 -23.82 3.91
N LEU A 91 -10.42 -22.53 3.93
CA LEU A 91 -9.51 -21.41 3.67
C LEU A 91 -8.57 -21.13 4.84
N GLN A 92 -9.04 -21.37 6.07
CA GLN A 92 -8.25 -21.19 7.28
C GLN A 92 -7.09 -22.20 7.34
N GLU A 93 -7.32 -23.45 6.92
CA GLU A 93 -6.27 -24.49 6.88
C GLU A 93 -5.22 -24.23 5.79
N LYS A 94 -5.59 -23.64 4.65
CA LYS A 94 -4.67 -23.34 3.52
C LYS A 94 -3.86 -22.05 3.69
N ARG A 95 -4.27 -21.14 4.58
CA ARG A 95 -3.50 -19.94 4.98
C ARG A 95 -2.12 -20.30 5.53
N TRP A 96 -2.02 -21.45 6.21
CA TRP A 96 -0.84 -21.89 6.94
C TRP A 96 0.30 -22.42 6.03
N THR A 97 -0.02 -23.00 4.87
CA THR A 97 0.99 -23.62 3.98
C THR A 97 1.93 -22.64 3.27
N ALA A 98 1.80 -21.32 3.47
CA ALA A 98 2.60 -20.28 2.82
C ALA A 98 3.77 -19.73 3.66
N HIS A 99 3.88 -20.08 4.95
CA HIS A 99 4.81 -19.43 5.88
C HIS A 99 5.81 -20.41 6.50
N SER A 100 6.74 -20.96 5.71
CA SER A 100 7.85 -21.79 6.21
C SER A 100 9.24 -21.17 5.97
N ILE A 101 9.36 -19.83 5.98
CA ILE A 101 10.66 -19.15 5.98
C ILE A 101 10.91 -18.53 7.37
N THR A 102 11.67 -19.25 8.19
CA THR A 102 12.15 -18.77 9.50
C THR A 102 13.30 -17.79 9.28
N VAL A 103 13.06 -16.51 9.55
CA VAL A 103 14.12 -15.48 9.50
C VAL A 103 14.71 -15.34 10.90
N GLN A 104 16.00 -15.68 11.06
CA GLN A 104 16.75 -15.36 12.28
C GLN A 104 17.22 -13.91 12.21
N PHE A 105 16.46 -12.99 12.81
CA PHE A 105 16.97 -11.64 13.09
C PHE A 105 17.84 -11.67 14.37
N GLY A 106 18.75 -10.71 14.51
CA GLY A 106 19.36 -10.44 15.81
C GLY A 106 18.29 -10.11 16.86
N ARG A 107 18.62 -10.25 18.16
CA ARG A 107 17.70 -10.12 19.30
C ARG A 107 16.81 -8.86 19.31
N ASP A 108 17.18 -7.82 18.57
CA ASP A 108 16.48 -6.52 18.57
C ASP A 108 15.08 -6.54 17.93
N CYS A 109 14.71 -7.53 17.11
CA CYS A 109 13.40 -7.56 16.42
C CYS A 109 12.59 -8.83 16.69
N GLU A 110 12.97 -9.60 17.70
CA GLU A 110 12.34 -10.89 18.04
C GLU A 110 10.84 -10.75 18.33
N ASP A 111 10.43 -9.69 19.04
CA ASP A 111 9.03 -9.44 19.37
C ASP A 111 8.15 -9.23 18.12
N PHE A 112 8.64 -8.53 17.08
CA PHE A 112 7.92 -8.41 15.81
C PHE A 112 7.74 -9.75 15.11
N VAL A 113 8.78 -10.59 15.13
CA VAL A 113 8.74 -11.92 14.52
C VAL A 113 7.76 -12.81 15.24
N GLU A 114 7.82 -12.86 16.58
CA GLU A 114 6.90 -13.67 17.38
C GLU A 114 5.46 -13.19 17.25
N GLN A 115 5.22 -11.87 17.31
CA GLN A 115 3.88 -11.35 17.12
C GLN A 115 3.34 -11.58 15.71
N SER A 116 4.19 -11.63 14.68
CA SER A 116 3.74 -11.93 13.31
C SER A 116 3.24 -13.36 13.11
N LYS A 117 3.60 -14.27 14.02
CA LYS A 117 3.13 -15.67 14.02
C LYS A 117 1.80 -15.83 14.75
N ILE A 118 1.32 -14.79 15.44
CA ILE A 118 0.09 -14.88 16.23
C ILE A 118 -1.11 -14.99 15.28
N GLU A 119 -1.84 -16.10 15.42
CA GLU A 119 -3.14 -16.22 14.77
C GLU A 119 -4.22 -15.51 15.56
N HIS A 120 -5.10 -14.81 14.84
CA HIS A 120 -6.22 -14.08 15.41
C HIS A 120 -7.54 -14.78 15.10
N PRO A 121 -8.48 -14.91 16.05
CA PRO A 121 -9.81 -15.43 15.75
C PRO A 121 -10.50 -14.52 14.74
N VAL A 122 -11.11 -15.12 13.71
CA VAL A 122 -11.85 -14.39 12.69
C VAL A 122 -13.31 -14.82 12.71
N GLN A 123 -14.22 -13.87 12.97
CA GLN A 123 -15.64 -14.02 12.72
C GLN A 123 -15.94 -13.52 11.30
N TRP A 124 -16.16 -14.46 10.38
CA TRP A 124 -16.48 -14.15 8.99
C TRP A 124 -17.94 -13.74 8.82
N PHE A 125 -18.20 -12.78 7.93
CA PHE A 125 -19.55 -12.35 7.57
C PHE A 125 -20.41 -12.07 8.82
N ALA A 126 -19.87 -11.28 9.74
CA ALA A 126 -20.58 -10.81 10.93
C ALA A 126 -21.84 -9.98 10.61
N ARG A 127 -21.97 -9.60 9.34
CA ARG A 127 -23.20 -9.15 8.69
C ARG A 127 -23.38 -9.97 7.42
N ASP A 128 -24.60 -10.41 7.18
CA ASP A 128 -24.93 -11.15 5.96
C ASP A 128 -24.65 -10.30 4.70
N CYS A 129 -23.96 -10.94 3.76
CA CYS A 129 -23.71 -10.43 2.41
C CYS A 129 -24.51 -11.30 1.45
N ASP A 130 -25.56 -10.70 0.87
CA ASP A 130 -26.44 -11.35 -0.10
C ASP A 130 -26.44 -10.49 -1.36
N TYR A 131 -25.37 -10.63 -2.12
CA TYR A 131 -25.13 -9.90 -3.36
C TYR A 131 -24.72 -10.89 -4.43
N GLU A 132 -25.45 -10.86 -5.55
CA GLU A 132 -25.08 -11.63 -6.74
C GLU A 132 -23.98 -10.89 -7.50
N LEU A 133 -22.82 -11.53 -7.63
CA LEU A 133 -21.67 -10.97 -8.33
C LEU A 133 -21.97 -10.81 -9.82
N GLU A 134 -21.63 -9.63 -10.35
CA GLU A 134 -21.68 -9.36 -11.79
C GLU A 134 -20.32 -9.64 -12.45
N ASP A 135 -20.31 -9.80 -13.78
CA ASP A 135 -19.04 -9.92 -14.52
C ASP A 135 -18.20 -8.67 -14.36
N LYS A 136 -16.87 -8.86 -14.31
CA LYS A 136 -15.87 -7.80 -14.08
C LYS A 136 -16.09 -6.97 -12.80
N ASP A 137 -16.82 -7.50 -11.83
CA ASP A 137 -16.96 -6.85 -10.54
C ASP A 137 -15.63 -6.64 -9.85
N VAL A 138 -15.57 -5.52 -9.12
CA VAL A 138 -14.44 -5.07 -8.34
C VAL A 138 -14.90 -4.97 -6.90
N THR A 139 -14.29 -5.74 -5.99
CA THR A 139 -14.50 -5.54 -4.55
C THR A 139 -13.44 -4.59 -4.01
N ILE A 140 -13.85 -3.51 -3.32
CA ILE A 140 -12.89 -2.75 -2.51
C ILE A 140 -12.56 -3.55 -1.24
N LEU A 141 -11.28 -3.76 -0.99
CA LEU A 141 -10.77 -4.43 0.21
C LEU A 141 -10.34 -3.35 1.19
N LEU A 142 -10.91 -3.37 2.38
CA LEU A 142 -10.67 -2.39 3.42
C LEU A 142 -10.29 -3.10 4.72
N HIS A 143 -9.33 -2.54 5.42
CA HIS A 143 -8.99 -2.96 6.78
C HIS A 143 -9.03 -1.75 7.72
N SER A 144 -9.61 -1.90 8.90
CA SER A 144 -9.79 -0.79 9.85
C SER A 144 -9.72 -1.23 11.29
N GLY A 145 -9.40 -0.29 12.17
CA GLY A 145 -9.71 -0.36 13.60
C GLY A 145 -10.70 0.74 14.00
N ILE A 146 -11.09 0.78 15.28
CA ILE A 146 -12.12 1.70 15.79
C ILE A 146 -11.78 3.17 15.58
N SER A 147 -10.50 3.54 15.67
CA SER A 147 -10.02 4.91 15.50
C SER A 147 -10.26 5.49 14.10
N LYS A 148 -10.53 4.65 13.10
CA LYS A 148 -10.77 5.04 11.70
C LYS A 148 -12.22 4.82 11.26
N LEU A 149 -13.12 4.45 12.17
CA LEU A 149 -14.52 4.16 11.86
C LEU A 149 -15.21 5.29 11.07
N LYS A 150 -14.98 6.56 11.43
CA LYS A 150 -15.57 7.70 10.72
C LYS A 150 -15.14 7.74 9.25
N VAL A 151 -13.87 7.48 8.96
CA VAL A 151 -13.36 7.49 7.58
C VAL A 151 -13.86 6.26 6.84
N LEU A 152 -13.89 5.09 7.48
CA LEU A 152 -14.49 3.88 6.91
C LEU A 152 -15.92 4.11 6.44
N LEU A 153 -16.76 4.73 7.28
CA LEU A 153 -18.16 5.06 6.93
C LEU A 153 -18.23 6.04 5.74
N LYS A 154 -17.31 7.01 5.66
CA LYS A 154 -17.19 7.93 4.52
C LYS A 154 -16.77 7.20 3.23
N THR A 155 -15.76 6.35 3.30
CA THR A 155 -15.28 5.52 2.19
C THR A 155 -16.39 4.64 1.63
N LEU A 156 -17.16 3.97 2.51
CA LEU A 156 -18.29 3.13 2.08
C LEU A 156 -19.46 3.94 1.50
N LYS A 157 -19.62 5.22 1.85
CA LYS A 157 -20.62 6.09 1.19
C LYS A 157 -20.20 6.46 -0.23
N HIS A 158 -18.91 6.66 -0.47
CA HIS A 158 -18.35 7.01 -1.78
C HIS A 158 -18.25 5.79 -2.71
N TRP A 159 -17.97 4.62 -2.16
CA TRP A 159 -17.89 3.36 -2.89
C TRP A 159 -19.23 2.63 -2.90
N ARG A 160 -19.88 2.52 -4.06
CA ARG A 160 -21.18 1.84 -4.22
C ARG A 160 -21.09 0.36 -4.63
N GLY A 161 -19.94 -0.09 -5.13
CA GLY A 161 -19.70 -1.49 -5.52
C GLY A 161 -19.55 -2.44 -4.32
N PRO A 162 -19.25 -3.72 -4.57
CA PRO A 162 -18.97 -4.70 -3.52
C PRO A 162 -17.82 -4.27 -2.60
N ALA A 163 -17.91 -4.55 -1.32
CA ALA A 163 -16.83 -4.29 -0.36
C ALA A 163 -16.60 -5.49 0.55
N SER A 164 -15.34 -5.73 0.90
CA SER A 164 -14.94 -6.68 1.93
C SER A 164 -14.13 -5.92 2.99
N VAL A 165 -14.66 -5.89 4.21
CA VAL A 165 -14.17 -5.05 5.31
C VAL A 165 -13.72 -5.93 6.46
N ALA A 166 -12.42 -5.92 6.76
CA ALA A 166 -11.87 -6.59 7.92
C ALA A 166 -11.64 -5.58 9.07
N LEU A 167 -12.26 -5.85 10.22
CA LEU A 167 -12.26 -4.98 11.39
C LEU A 167 -11.43 -5.61 12.50
N TRP A 168 -10.38 -4.92 12.92
CA TRP A 168 -9.50 -5.33 14.01
C TRP A 168 -9.82 -4.58 15.29
N GLY A 169 -9.97 -5.29 16.40
CA GLY A 169 -10.17 -4.69 17.71
C GLY A 169 -10.55 -5.71 18.78
N SER A 170 -10.76 -5.22 20.00
CA SER A 170 -11.39 -6.03 21.04
C SER A 170 -12.83 -6.38 20.64
N GLU A 171 -13.42 -7.38 21.29
CA GLU A 171 -14.82 -7.74 21.04
C GLU A 171 -15.76 -6.53 21.19
N ALA A 172 -15.57 -5.70 22.23
CA ALA A 172 -16.33 -4.48 22.44
C ALA A 172 -16.17 -3.45 21.32
N ASP A 173 -14.94 -3.26 20.82
CA ASP A 173 -14.65 -2.34 19.71
C ASP A 173 -15.28 -2.84 18.41
N CYS A 174 -15.13 -4.14 18.11
CA CYS A 174 -15.70 -4.78 16.94
C CYS A 174 -17.23 -4.69 16.94
N GLN A 175 -17.88 -4.94 18.08
CA GLN A 175 -19.34 -4.78 18.21
C GLN A 175 -19.78 -3.32 18.02
N THR A 176 -19.01 -2.36 18.50
CA THR A 176 -19.29 -0.93 18.31
C THR A 176 -19.18 -0.53 16.84
N MET A 177 -18.12 -0.96 16.16
CA MET A 177 -17.96 -0.73 14.72
C MET A 177 -19.06 -1.42 13.90
N LEU A 178 -19.40 -2.67 14.23
CA LEU A 178 -20.43 -3.45 13.54
C LEU A 178 -21.80 -2.76 13.63
N ARG A 179 -22.19 -2.26 14.81
CA ARG A 179 -23.43 -1.48 14.99
C ARG A 179 -23.44 -0.21 14.13
N ALA A 180 -22.37 0.59 14.19
CA ALA A 180 -22.27 1.83 13.42
C ALA A 180 -22.29 1.58 11.89
N LEU A 181 -21.67 0.51 11.43
CA LEU A 181 -21.74 0.06 10.03
C LEU A 181 -23.14 -0.42 9.67
N GLY A 182 -23.79 -1.17 10.58
CA GLY A 182 -25.19 -1.55 10.52
C GLY A 182 -26.08 -0.37 10.16
N ASP A 183 -26.06 0.65 11.02
CA ASP A 183 -26.86 1.86 10.91
C ASP A 183 -26.55 2.65 9.63
N SER A 184 -25.27 2.80 9.28
CA SER A 184 -24.88 3.61 8.12
C SER A 184 -25.11 2.95 6.77
N LEU A 185 -25.06 1.62 6.69
CA LEU A 185 -25.21 0.88 5.43
C LEU A 185 -26.69 0.64 5.08
N GLY A 186 -27.60 0.71 6.08
CA GLY A 186 -29.02 0.45 5.87
C GLY A 186 -29.25 -0.92 5.22
N ALA A 187 -30.05 -0.97 4.16
CA ALA A 187 -30.39 -2.20 3.43
C ALA A 187 -29.30 -2.71 2.48
N ARG A 188 -28.11 -2.09 2.43
CA ARG A 188 -27.04 -2.49 1.50
C ARG A 188 -26.50 -3.88 1.85
N SER A 189 -26.59 -4.83 0.92
CA SER A 189 -26.20 -6.24 1.10
C SER A 189 -24.86 -6.61 0.46
N ASN A 190 -24.23 -5.71 -0.31
CA ASN A 190 -22.96 -5.96 -1.00
C ASN A 190 -21.72 -5.55 -0.20
N VAL A 191 -21.79 -5.62 1.14
CA VAL A 191 -20.66 -5.31 2.04
C VAL A 191 -20.47 -6.46 3.01
N GLY A 192 -19.44 -7.27 2.79
CA GLY A 192 -18.98 -8.30 3.73
C GLY A 192 -18.20 -7.67 4.87
N ILE A 193 -18.56 -8.00 6.11
CA ILE A 193 -17.86 -7.53 7.32
C ILE A 193 -17.27 -8.73 8.06
N HIS A 194 -15.97 -8.67 8.35
CA HIS A 194 -15.21 -9.71 9.03
C HIS A 194 -14.57 -9.11 10.29
N LEU A 195 -14.72 -9.77 11.43
CA LEU A 195 -14.13 -9.31 12.69
C LEU A 195 -12.86 -10.12 12.98
N VAL A 196 -11.73 -9.44 13.06
CA VAL A 196 -10.44 -10.02 13.47
C VAL A 196 -10.22 -9.62 14.93
N LEU A 197 -10.40 -10.58 15.83
CA LEU A 197 -10.44 -10.32 17.27
C LEU A 197 -9.04 -10.21 17.85
N MET A 198 -8.79 -9.08 18.51
CA MET A 198 -7.54 -8.82 19.21
C MET A 198 -7.44 -9.65 20.49
N LYS A 199 -6.37 -10.45 20.58
CA LYS A 199 -6.09 -11.30 21.76
C LYS A 199 -5.54 -10.50 22.94
N ASP A 200 -4.68 -9.52 22.67
CA ASP A 200 -4.05 -8.66 23.67
C ASP A 200 -3.89 -7.24 23.11
N LYS A 201 -4.07 -6.23 23.98
CA LYS A 201 -3.97 -4.80 23.65
C LYS A 201 -2.53 -4.35 23.36
N ASN A 202 -1.53 -5.11 23.81
CA ASN A 202 -0.12 -4.81 23.59
C ASN A 202 0.39 -5.26 22.22
N LEU A 203 -0.46 -5.91 21.40
CA LEU A 203 -0.06 -6.39 20.09
C LEU A 203 0.07 -5.25 19.08
N TYR A 204 1.08 -5.34 18.21
CA TYR A 204 1.14 -4.52 17.01
C TYR A 204 -0.08 -4.77 16.13
N TYR A 205 -0.55 -3.72 15.46
CA TYR A 205 -1.63 -3.86 14.48
C TYR A 205 -1.19 -4.80 13.34
N PRO A 206 -1.85 -5.96 13.12
CA PRO A 206 -1.36 -6.96 12.18
C PRO A 206 -1.83 -6.62 10.75
N THR A 207 -1.31 -5.52 10.21
CA THR A 207 -1.79 -4.87 8.97
C THR A 207 -2.05 -5.84 7.83
N ASN A 208 -1.05 -6.65 7.50
CA ASN A 208 -1.12 -7.55 6.35
C ASN A 208 -2.01 -8.77 6.62
N TYR A 209 -2.08 -9.26 7.86
CA TYR A 209 -3.05 -10.27 8.28
C TYR A 209 -4.49 -9.81 8.05
N VAL A 210 -4.80 -8.57 8.44
CA VAL A 210 -6.15 -8.00 8.31
C VAL A 210 -6.47 -7.70 6.85
N ARG A 211 -5.49 -7.25 6.05
CA ARG A 211 -5.62 -7.10 4.58
C ARG A 211 -5.94 -8.42 3.89
N ASN A 212 -5.18 -9.48 4.19
CA ASN A 212 -5.44 -10.80 3.64
C ASN A 212 -6.81 -11.34 4.08
N THR A 213 -7.23 -11.06 5.32
CA THR A 213 -8.59 -11.38 5.79
C THR A 213 -9.66 -10.71 4.92
N ALA A 214 -9.52 -9.42 4.61
CA ALA A 214 -10.43 -8.75 3.69
C ALA A 214 -10.39 -9.37 2.28
N PHE A 215 -9.20 -9.72 1.77
CA PHE A 215 -9.08 -10.40 0.48
C PHE A 215 -9.81 -11.76 0.45
N PHE A 216 -9.62 -12.61 1.46
CA PHE A 216 -10.30 -13.91 1.56
C PHE A 216 -11.82 -13.78 1.67
N GLY A 217 -12.33 -12.67 2.22
CA GLY A 217 -13.76 -12.36 2.26
C GLY A 217 -14.36 -11.88 0.93
N SER A 218 -13.55 -11.74 -0.12
CA SER A 218 -13.97 -11.25 -1.44
C SER A 218 -14.04 -12.35 -2.50
N PHE A 219 -15.04 -12.26 -3.37
CA PHE A 219 -15.30 -13.24 -4.43
C PHE A 219 -15.39 -12.64 -5.84
N SER A 220 -15.32 -11.31 -5.96
CA SER A 220 -15.36 -10.63 -7.25
C SER A 220 -14.17 -10.99 -8.15
N SER A 221 -14.33 -10.85 -9.46
CA SER A 221 -13.26 -11.12 -10.43
C SER A 221 -12.03 -10.22 -10.27
N HIS A 222 -12.22 -9.02 -9.72
CA HIS A 222 -11.17 -8.06 -9.42
C HIS A 222 -11.31 -7.54 -8.00
N VAL A 223 -10.20 -7.09 -7.45
CA VAL A 223 -10.11 -6.54 -6.10
C VAL A 223 -9.27 -5.28 -6.09
N TRP A 224 -9.58 -4.38 -5.17
CA TRP A 224 -8.88 -3.12 -4.98
C TRP A 224 -8.57 -2.90 -3.50
N MET A 225 -7.32 -3.13 -3.10
CA MET A 225 -6.89 -2.88 -1.71
C MET A 225 -6.67 -1.39 -1.49
N VAL A 226 -7.39 -0.83 -0.52
CA VAL A 226 -7.33 0.59 -0.17
C VAL A 226 -7.15 0.74 1.33
N ASP A 227 -6.21 1.59 1.75
CA ASP A 227 -6.06 1.92 3.17
C ASP A 227 -7.28 2.75 3.62
N VAL A 228 -7.81 2.48 4.81
CA VAL A 228 -9.09 3.08 5.27
C VAL A 228 -9.05 4.60 5.40
N ASP A 229 -7.86 5.21 5.45
CA ASP A 229 -7.67 6.65 5.43
C ASP A 229 -7.71 7.25 4.01
N PHE A 230 -8.05 6.46 2.98
CA PHE A 230 -8.31 6.95 1.64
C PHE A 230 -9.77 6.82 1.28
N VAL A 231 -10.30 7.90 0.72
CA VAL A 231 -11.67 7.98 0.24
C VAL A 231 -11.63 8.00 -1.29
N PRO A 232 -12.33 7.08 -1.97
CA PRO A 232 -12.43 7.09 -3.42
C PRO A 232 -13.29 8.25 -3.90
N MET A 233 -13.03 8.71 -5.13
CA MET A 233 -13.95 9.62 -5.77
C MET A 233 -15.34 9.00 -5.89
N PRO A 234 -16.42 9.78 -5.70
CA PRO A 234 -17.77 9.28 -5.94
C PRO A 234 -17.91 8.72 -7.35
N GLY A 235 -18.56 7.57 -7.49
CA GLY A 235 -18.84 6.97 -8.81
C GLY A 235 -17.65 6.29 -9.49
N CYS A 236 -16.52 6.06 -8.83
CA CYS A 236 -15.38 5.37 -9.46
C CYS A 236 -15.65 3.89 -9.78
N TYR A 237 -16.53 3.20 -9.03
CA TYR A 237 -16.82 1.78 -9.26
C TYR A 237 -17.22 1.44 -10.71
N PRO A 238 -18.26 2.07 -11.30
CA PRO A 238 -18.61 1.81 -12.71
C PRO A 238 -17.49 2.21 -13.69
N LEU A 239 -16.68 3.24 -13.37
CA LEU A 239 -15.55 3.65 -14.22
C LEU A 239 -14.43 2.59 -14.24
N ILE A 240 -14.09 2.03 -13.09
CA ILE A 240 -13.09 0.94 -12.99
C ILE A 240 -13.61 -0.31 -13.71
N LYS A 241 -14.88 -0.67 -13.49
CA LYS A 241 -15.52 -1.81 -14.16
C LYS A 241 -15.55 -1.65 -15.68
N HIS A 242 -15.85 -0.45 -16.17
CA HIS A 242 -15.77 -0.11 -17.59
C HIS A 242 -14.34 -0.23 -18.13
N ALA A 243 -13.34 0.29 -17.40
CA ALA A 243 -11.94 0.18 -17.79
C ALA A 243 -11.51 -1.29 -17.92
N ILE A 244 -11.84 -2.15 -16.95
CA ILE A 244 -11.55 -3.59 -16.99
C ILE A 244 -12.21 -4.27 -18.19
N SER A 245 -13.45 -3.89 -18.50
CA SER A 245 -14.20 -4.45 -19.63
C SER A 245 -13.64 -4.02 -20.99
N ASN A 246 -13.04 -2.82 -21.04
CA ASN A 246 -12.47 -2.26 -22.26
C ASN A 246 -11.03 -2.74 -22.50
N THR A 247 -10.89 -3.99 -22.95
CA THR A 247 -9.59 -4.64 -23.14
C THR A 247 -8.74 -4.03 -24.26
N GLN A 248 -9.28 -3.12 -25.09
CA GLN A 248 -8.54 -2.53 -26.21
C GLN A 248 -7.33 -1.68 -25.77
N HIS A 249 -7.38 -1.15 -24.55
CA HIS A 249 -6.32 -0.32 -23.98
C HIS A 249 -5.18 -1.12 -23.36
N PHE A 250 -5.30 -2.45 -23.30
CA PHE A 250 -4.36 -3.30 -22.59
C PHE A 250 -3.79 -4.41 -23.47
N PRO A 251 -2.53 -4.82 -23.25
CA PRO A 251 -1.99 -5.99 -23.95
C PRO A 251 -2.75 -7.27 -23.55
N ARG A 252 -3.23 -8.03 -24.55
CA ARG A 252 -4.15 -9.18 -24.36
C ARG A 252 -3.70 -10.24 -23.35
N THR A 253 -2.40 -10.45 -23.20
CA THR A 253 -1.82 -11.50 -22.35
C THR A 253 -1.13 -10.96 -21.10
N ALA A 254 -1.17 -9.64 -20.88
CA ALA A 254 -0.49 -9.03 -19.74
C ALA A 254 -1.23 -9.32 -18.42
N LYS A 255 -0.44 -9.47 -17.35
CA LYS A 255 -0.96 -9.30 -15.99
C LYS A 255 -1.03 -7.81 -15.72
N LEU A 256 -2.20 -7.30 -15.35
CA LEU A 256 -2.45 -5.88 -15.20
C LEU A 256 -2.55 -5.50 -13.72
N ALA A 257 -1.83 -4.45 -13.36
CA ALA A 257 -2.02 -3.72 -12.10
C ALA A 257 -2.55 -2.34 -12.48
N LEU A 258 -3.87 -2.15 -12.34
CA LEU A 258 -4.52 -0.91 -12.73
C LEU A 258 -4.38 0.11 -11.59
N VAL A 259 -3.49 1.08 -11.77
CA VAL A 259 -3.14 2.09 -10.78
C VAL A 259 -4.26 3.13 -10.69
N VAL A 260 -4.71 3.40 -9.46
CA VAL A 260 -5.56 4.54 -9.12
C VAL A 260 -4.70 5.59 -8.40
N PRO A 261 -4.52 6.79 -8.99
CA PRO A 261 -3.75 7.87 -8.36
C PRO A 261 -4.32 8.29 -7.02
N ALA A 262 -3.44 8.78 -6.14
CA ALA A 262 -3.81 9.19 -4.79
C ALA A 262 -3.31 10.60 -4.49
N PHE A 263 -4.20 11.42 -3.96
CA PHE A 263 -3.93 12.80 -3.58
C PHE A 263 -3.98 12.97 -2.06
N GLU A 264 -3.34 14.00 -1.54
CA GLU A 264 -3.48 14.47 -0.16
C GLU A 264 -3.70 15.98 -0.12
N TYR A 265 -4.49 16.44 0.85
CA TYR A 265 -4.54 17.87 1.17
C TYR A 265 -3.29 18.25 1.97
N ASP A 266 -2.81 19.49 1.82
CA ASP A 266 -1.65 19.94 2.60
C ASP A 266 -2.01 20.26 4.06
N GLU A 267 -3.18 20.87 4.26
CA GLU A 267 -3.73 21.23 5.56
C GLU A 267 -5.17 20.76 5.66
N ILE A 268 -5.69 20.61 6.88
CA ILE A 268 -7.08 20.18 7.14
C ILE A 268 -8.03 21.21 6.52
N PRO A 269 -8.63 20.96 5.35
CA PRO A 269 -9.39 21.99 4.68
C PRO A 269 -10.77 21.97 5.33
N LYS A 270 -11.02 22.90 6.25
CA LYS A 270 -12.39 23.10 6.75
C LYS A 270 -13.32 23.62 5.66
N LEU A 271 -12.77 24.12 4.53
CA LEU A 271 -13.51 24.84 3.50
C LEU A 271 -13.30 24.31 2.06
N VAL A 272 -12.35 23.40 1.81
CA VAL A 272 -12.14 22.84 0.46
C VAL A 272 -12.99 21.58 0.33
N PRO A 273 -13.92 21.52 -0.64
CA PRO A 273 -14.76 20.34 -0.83
C PRO A 273 -13.93 19.15 -1.34
N PHE A 274 -14.47 17.96 -1.13
CA PHE A 274 -13.95 16.75 -1.74
C PHE A 274 -14.16 16.84 -3.27
N PRO A 275 -13.13 16.65 -4.11
CA PRO A 275 -13.29 16.74 -5.57
C PRO A 275 -14.23 15.62 -6.07
N ALA A 276 -15.25 15.98 -6.85
CA ALA A 276 -16.26 15.02 -7.29
C ALA A 276 -15.80 14.21 -8.51
N ASN A 277 -14.91 14.77 -9.31
CA ASN A 277 -14.41 14.19 -10.55
C ASN A 277 -12.99 14.68 -10.86
N LYS A 278 -12.41 14.18 -11.96
CA LYS A 278 -11.06 14.54 -12.40
C LYS A 278 -10.88 16.04 -12.63
N ALA A 279 -11.84 16.72 -13.24
CA ALA A 279 -11.71 18.16 -13.51
C ALA A 279 -11.58 18.97 -12.20
N ASP A 280 -12.36 18.61 -11.18
CA ASP A 280 -12.24 19.20 -9.84
C ASP A 280 -10.88 18.89 -9.21
N ALA A 281 -10.41 17.63 -9.29
CA ALA A 281 -9.11 17.23 -8.75
C ALA A 281 -7.96 17.98 -9.44
N THR A 282 -7.98 18.07 -10.77
CA THR A 282 -7.00 18.82 -11.57
C THR A 282 -7.01 20.30 -11.20
N LYS A 283 -8.20 20.90 -11.01
CA LYS A 283 -8.33 22.29 -10.55
C LYS A 283 -7.68 22.47 -9.17
N LEU A 284 -8.05 21.64 -8.20
CA LEU A 284 -7.49 21.71 -6.84
C LEU A 284 -5.98 21.46 -6.82
N TYR A 285 -5.46 20.62 -7.70
CA TYR A 285 -4.03 20.36 -7.82
C TYR A 285 -3.27 21.59 -8.34
N ARG A 286 -3.78 22.22 -9.40
CA ARG A 286 -3.21 23.45 -9.99
C ARG A 286 -3.30 24.64 -9.04
N GLU A 287 -4.35 24.70 -8.23
CA GLU A 287 -4.54 25.72 -7.19
C GLU A 287 -3.81 25.39 -5.89
N HIS A 288 -3.00 24.32 -5.85
CA HIS A 288 -2.19 23.92 -4.70
C HIS A 288 -3.00 23.58 -3.42
N TYR A 289 -4.25 23.15 -3.58
CA TYR A 289 -5.06 22.64 -2.47
C TYR A 289 -4.83 21.16 -2.20
N ILE A 290 -4.57 20.38 -3.26
CA ILE A 290 -4.19 18.97 -3.15
C ILE A 290 -2.85 18.74 -3.84
N TYR A 291 -2.15 17.72 -3.37
CA TYR A 291 -0.86 17.30 -3.87
C TYR A 291 -0.86 15.80 -4.10
N ARG A 292 0.13 15.31 -4.84
CA ARG A 292 0.43 13.88 -4.89
C ARG A 292 0.63 13.35 -3.47
N PHE A 293 -0.04 12.25 -3.15
CA PHE A 293 0.05 11.61 -1.84
C PHE A 293 1.51 11.27 -1.47
N SER A 294 1.83 11.47 -0.18
CA SER A 294 3.14 11.23 0.40
C SER A 294 4.28 12.02 -0.26
N GLY A 295 4.00 13.06 -1.04
CA GLY A 295 5.02 13.82 -1.77
C GLY A 295 6.08 14.43 -0.85
N LYS A 296 5.68 14.87 0.35
CA LYS A 296 6.59 15.43 1.37
C LYS A 296 7.35 14.36 2.19
N ARG A 297 6.80 13.13 2.28
CA ARG A 297 7.34 12.03 3.10
C ARG A 297 8.25 11.09 2.31
N CYS A 298 7.86 10.81 1.06
CA CYS A 298 8.58 9.95 0.16
C CYS A 298 8.41 10.49 -1.27
N GLY A 299 9.37 11.31 -1.70
CA GLY A 299 9.31 11.98 -3.00
C GLY A 299 9.24 11.01 -4.20
N ASN A 300 9.73 9.78 -4.03
CA ASN A 300 9.80 8.77 -5.08
C ASN A 300 8.64 7.74 -5.03
N CYS A 301 7.89 7.63 -3.93
CA CYS A 301 6.90 6.55 -3.75
C CYS A 301 5.71 6.61 -4.72
N HIS A 302 5.43 7.77 -5.31
CA HIS A 302 4.32 7.94 -6.26
C HIS A 302 4.74 8.66 -7.54
N ILE A 303 6.05 8.87 -7.77
CA ILE A 303 6.51 9.65 -8.93
C ILE A 303 6.20 8.96 -10.26
N ALA A 304 6.30 7.63 -10.29
CA ALA A 304 6.04 6.83 -11.48
C ALA A 304 4.60 6.92 -12.00
N THR A 305 3.63 7.37 -11.19
CA THR A 305 2.24 7.55 -11.64
C THR A 305 2.11 8.65 -12.70
N ASP A 306 3.05 9.60 -12.77
CA ASP A 306 3.01 10.74 -13.71
C ASP A 306 1.69 11.52 -13.63
N TYR A 307 1.54 12.30 -12.56
CA TYR A 307 0.31 13.05 -12.27
C TYR A 307 0.04 14.16 -13.30
N GLU A 308 1.08 14.71 -13.93
CA GLU A 308 0.92 15.71 -14.99
C GLU A 308 0.25 15.08 -16.22
N LYS A 309 0.78 13.94 -16.68
CA LYS A 309 0.14 13.15 -17.74
C LYS A 309 -1.26 12.70 -17.34
N TRP A 310 -1.45 12.27 -16.08
CA TRP A 310 -2.78 11.89 -15.59
C TRP A 310 -3.79 13.00 -15.79
N MET A 311 -3.48 14.25 -15.45
CA MET A 311 -4.42 15.37 -15.56
C MET A 311 -4.85 15.67 -17.00
N GLU A 312 -4.07 15.26 -18.00
CA GLU A 312 -4.26 15.61 -19.42
C GLU A 312 -4.83 14.47 -20.27
N THR A 313 -4.59 13.22 -19.90
CA THR A 313 -5.03 12.05 -20.68
C THR A 313 -6.45 11.60 -20.36
N SER A 314 -7.18 11.06 -21.34
CA SER A 314 -8.48 10.38 -21.14
C SER A 314 -8.40 8.87 -21.33
N THR A 315 -7.21 8.33 -21.58
CA THR A 315 -6.99 6.91 -21.82
C THR A 315 -5.99 6.34 -20.80
N PRO A 316 -6.15 5.07 -20.38
CA PRO A 316 -5.15 4.40 -19.55
C PRO A 316 -3.77 4.43 -20.21
N TYR A 317 -2.72 4.58 -19.39
CA TYR A 317 -1.35 4.60 -19.88
C TYR A 317 -0.44 3.74 -19.01
N GLU A 318 0.49 3.05 -19.66
CA GLU A 318 1.52 2.26 -18.98
C GLU A 318 2.52 3.19 -18.28
N VAL A 319 2.96 2.77 -17.09
CA VAL A 319 4.05 3.40 -16.34
C VAL A 319 5.07 2.36 -15.91
N GLU A 320 6.33 2.77 -15.83
CA GLU A 320 7.41 1.90 -15.39
C GLU A 320 7.46 1.84 -13.86
N PHE A 321 7.74 0.65 -13.34
CA PHE A 321 7.94 0.48 -11.91
C PHE A 321 9.30 1.04 -11.49
N GLY A 322 9.31 1.97 -10.54
CA GLY A 322 10.53 2.52 -9.94
C GLY A 322 10.50 2.42 -8.42
N TRP A 323 11.44 1.70 -7.80
CA TRP A 323 11.51 1.61 -6.35
C TRP A 323 11.62 3.01 -5.68
N PRO A 324 10.91 3.30 -4.58
CA PRO A 324 9.94 2.48 -3.84
C PRO A 324 8.47 2.75 -4.23
N TYR A 325 8.08 2.54 -5.49
CA TYR A 325 6.73 2.83 -5.97
C TYR A 325 5.65 2.09 -5.17
N GLU A 326 4.70 2.85 -4.62
CA GLU A 326 3.67 2.40 -3.68
C GLU A 326 2.24 2.74 -4.17
N PRO A 327 1.84 2.40 -5.41
CA PRO A 327 0.51 2.74 -5.92
C PRO A 327 -0.61 1.94 -5.24
N TYR A 328 -1.84 2.44 -5.38
CA TYR A 328 -3.06 1.66 -5.15
C TYR A 328 -3.49 1.00 -6.45
N VAL A 329 -3.61 -0.32 -6.44
CA VAL A 329 -3.80 -1.10 -7.68
C VAL A 329 -5.05 -1.95 -7.61
N VAL A 330 -5.84 -1.93 -8.68
CA VAL A 330 -6.90 -2.90 -8.96
C VAL A 330 -6.28 -4.06 -9.72
N ILE A 331 -6.48 -5.28 -9.22
CA ILE A 331 -5.86 -6.49 -9.76
C ILE A 331 -6.93 -7.58 -9.90
N ALA A 332 -6.77 -8.43 -10.93
CA ALA A 332 -7.56 -9.65 -11.07
C ALA A 332 -7.32 -10.57 -9.86
N SER A 333 -8.41 -10.93 -9.18
CA SER A 333 -8.36 -11.64 -7.90
C SER A 333 -7.62 -12.98 -8.01
N ASP A 334 -7.66 -13.63 -9.17
CA ASP A 334 -7.03 -14.93 -9.47
C ASP A 334 -5.51 -14.93 -9.47
N ARG A 335 -4.92 -13.74 -9.55
CA ARG A 335 -3.49 -13.56 -9.67
C ARG A 335 -2.92 -12.67 -8.56
N MET A 336 -3.77 -12.09 -7.71
CA MET A 336 -3.34 -11.24 -6.60
C MET A 336 -2.45 -12.04 -5.62
N PRO A 337 -1.20 -11.61 -5.37
CA PRO A 337 -0.40 -12.20 -4.30
C PRO A 337 -0.99 -11.85 -2.93
N LEU A 338 -0.61 -12.61 -1.90
CA LEU A 338 -0.95 -12.24 -0.52
C LEU A 338 0.01 -11.16 -0.03
N TYR A 339 -0.46 -10.32 0.90
CA TYR A 339 0.46 -9.46 1.64
C TYR A 339 1.28 -10.29 2.62
N ASP A 340 2.58 -10.02 2.72
CA ASP A 340 3.47 -10.72 3.65
C ASP A 340 3.13 -10.40 5.10
N GLU A 341 2.60 -11.38 5.85
CA GLU A 341 2.06 -11.17 7.19
C GLU A 341 3.13 -10.91 8.25
N ARG A 342 4.42 -11.10 7.92
CA ARG A 342 5.57 -10.72 8.77
C ARG A 342 5.68 -9.22 8.95
N LEU A 343 5.14 -8.44 8.02
CA LEU A 343 5.14 -7.00 8.12
C LEU A 343 3.91 -6.53 8.92
N LEU A 344 4.18 -6.13 10.17
CA LEU A 344 3.21 -5.59 11.11
C LEU A 344 3.16 -4.06 11.07
N ALA A 345 2.19 -3.47 11.76
CA ALA A 345 2.06 -2.03 11.94
C ALA A 345 2.14 -1.25 10.61
N ARG A 346 2.74 -0.06 10.62
CA ARG A 346 2.98 0.75 9.41
C ARG A 346 4.43 0.61 8.99
N HIS A 347 4.67 0.86 7.70
CA HIS A 347 5.98 0.92 7.01
C HIS A 347 6.26 -0.26 6.08
N LEU A 348 6.72 0.04 4.85
CA LEU A 348 7.05 -0.87 3.75
C LEU A 348 6.00 -1.92 3.33
N ASN A 349 4.89 -2.09 4.05
CA ASN A 349 3.87 -3.10 3.80
C ASN A 349 3.37 -3.13 2.35
N LYS A 350 2.91 -1.97 1.82
CA LYS A 350 2.43 -1.90 0.43
C LYS A 350 3.57 -1.81 -0.57
N VAL A 351 4.72 -1.27 -0.17
CA VAL A 351 5.89 -1.20 -1.05
C VAL A 351 6.36 -2.62 -1.38
N MET A 352 6.44 -3.51 -0.39
CA MET A 352 6.80 -4.92 -0.59
C MET A 352 5.79 -5.66 -1.46
N PHE A 353 4.50 -5.46 -1.21
CA PHE A 353 3.45 -6.01 -2.06
C PHE A 353 3.58 -5.55 -3.53
N ASN A 354 3.87 -4.26 -3.75
CA ASN A 354 4.05 -3.72 -5.09
C ASN A 354 5.35 -4.20 -5.76
N ILE A 355 6.43 -4.45 -5.01
CA ILE A 355 7.61 -5.17 -5.54
C ILE A 355 7.21 -6.58 -5.98
N GLU A 356 6.45 -7.32 -5.17
CA GLU A 356 6.07 -8.69 -5.53
C GLU A 356 5.24 -8.73 -6.82
N ILE A 357 4.30 -7.81 -6.97
CA ILE A 357 3.54 -7.62 -8.21
C ILE A 357 4.47 -7.35 -9.39
N PHE A 358 5.42 -6.43 -9.23
CA PHE A 358 6.42 -6.15 -10.24
C PHE A 358 7.25 -7.40 -10.57
N ALA A 359 7.77 -8.10 -9.58
CA ALA A 359 8.55 -9.34 -9.69
C ALA A 359 7.80 -10.44 -10.48
N LYS A 360 6.47 -10.50 -10.31
CA LYS A 360 5.57 -11.41 -11.04
C LYS A 360 5.18 -10.93 -12.45
N ARG A 361 5.85 -9.89 -12.96
CA ARG A 361 5.75 -9.33 -14.33
C ARG A 361 4.41 -8.67 -14.64
N TYR A 362 3.83 -8.01 -13.65
CA TYR A 362 2.68 -7.15 -13.91
C TYR A 362 3.10 -5.88 -14.64
N LYS A 363 2.23 -5.42 -15.55
CA LYS A 363 2.32 -4.09 -16.14
C LYS A 363 1.43 -3.14 -15.37
N PHE A 364 1.96 -1.97 -15.03
CA PHE A 364 1.25 -0.94 -14.29
C PHE A 364 0.60 0.01 -15.27
N PHE A 365 -0.74 0.11 -15.24
CA PHE A 365 -1.49 1.04 -16.08
C PHE A 365 -2.27 2.01 -15.21
N VAL A 366 -2.05 3.31 -15.38
CA VAL A 366 -2.78 4.33 -14.63
C VAL A 366 -4.14 4.55 -15.25
N LEU A 367 -5.20 4.52 -14.43
CA LEU A 367 -6.56 4.80 -14.87
C LEU A 367 -6.83 6.31 -14.88
N PRO A 368 -7.37 6.87 -15.99
CA PRO A 368 -7.38 8.32 -16.20
C PRO A 368 -8.45 9.06 -15.39
N ASP A 369 -9.58 8.46 -15.08
CA ASP A 369 -10.76 9.19 -14.55
C ASP A 369 -11.18 8.74 -13.14
N VAL A 370 -10.26 8.10 -12.42
CA VAL A 370 -10.47 7.65 -11.04
C VAL A 370 -9.31 8.07 -10.17
N PHE A 371 -9.59 8.40 -8.91
CA PHE A 371 -8.58 8.76 -7.93
C PHE A 371 -9.05 8.47 -6.49
N LEU A 372 -8.09 8.47 -5.59
CA LEU A 372 -8.26 8.47 -4.13
C LEU A 372 -7.82 9.82 -3.55
N VAL A 373 -8.41 10.21 -2.43
CA VAL A 373 -7.90 11.31 -1.61
C VAL A 373 -7.70 10.82 -0.18
N HIS A 374 -6.52 11.08 0.37
CA HIS A 374 -6.17 10.81 1.75
C HIS A 374 -6.95 11.75 2.68
N GLU A 375 -7.72 11.17 3.60
CA GLU A 375 -8.39 11.90 4.66
C GLU A 375 -7.36 12.30 5.71
N LEU A 376 -7.13 13.62 5.85
CA LEU A 376 -6.20 14.12 6.85
C LEU A 376 -6.62 13.71 8.25
N HIS A 377 -5.68 13.14 8.98
CA HIS A 377 -5.85 12.74 10.37
C HIS A 377 -4.59 13.09 11.18
N PRO A 378 -4.69 13.26 12.51
CA PRO A 378 -3.54 13.47 13.36
C PRO A 378 -2.49 12.37 13.15
N ARG A 379 -1.23 12.78 13.21
CA ARG A 379 -0.10 11.84 13.09
C ARG A 379 -0.07 11.00 14.36
N VAL A 380 -0.08 9.68 14.20
CA VAL A 380 0.33 8.77 15.26
C VAL A 380 1.84 8.63 15.13
N HIS A 381 2.59 9.04 16.16
CA HIS A 381 4.02 8.79 16.24
C HIS A 381 4.24 7.28 16.26
N THR A 382 5.04 6.79 15.31
CA THR A 382 5.62 5.45 15.40
C THR A 382 6.96 5.55 16.09
N ASP A 383 7.23 4.62 17.01
CA ASP A 383 8.53 4.46 17.63
C ASP A 383 9.60 4.19 16.56
N ASP A 384 10.75 4.86 16.67
CA ASP A 384 11.91 4.69 15.79
C ASP A 384 12.44 3.26 15.81
N HIS A 385 12.31 2.54 16.93
CA HIS A 385 12.69 1.13 17.03
C HIS A 385 11.83 0.25 16.10
N ASN A 386 10.52 0.45 16.14
CA ASN A 386 9.56 -0.29 15.32
C ASN A 386 9.81 -0.09 13.83
N MET A 387 10.11 1.15 13.43
CA MET A 387 10.46 1.47 12.04
C MET A 387 11.69 0.70 11.57
N ARG A 388 12.75 0.61 12.39
CA ARG A 388 13.98 -0.12 12.05
C ARG A 388 13.76 -1.62 11.87
N CYS A 389 12.93 -2.23 12.72
CA CYS A 389 12.61 -3.66 12.60
C CYS A 389 11.82 -3.94 11.32
N MET A 390 10.82 -3.11 11.03
CA MET A 390 10.03 -3.20 9.81
C MET A 390 10.86 -2.95 8.55
N ASP A 391 11.83 -2.03 8.60
CA ASP A 391 12.82 -1.83 7.54
C ASP A 391 13.61 -3.11 7.26
N ARG A 392 14.14 -3.76 8.30
CA ARG A 392 14.93 -5.00 8.15
C ARG A 392 14.11 -6.13 7.56
N ILE A 393 12.88 -6.34 8.05
CA ILE A 393 11.97 -7.36 7.51
C ILE A 393 11.63 -7.04 6.04
N GLY A 394 11.32 -5.78 5.74
CA GLY A 394 11.03 -5.34 4.37
C GLY A 394 12.21 -5.54 3.42
N MET A 395 13.43 -5.18 3.83
CA MET A 395 14.62 -5.39 2.99
C MET A 395 14.89 -6.88 2.77
N PHE A 396 14.72 -7.73 3.79
CA PHE A 396 14.81 -9.18 3.63
C PHE A 396 13.81 -9.71 2.57
N ILE A 397 12.55 -9.26 2.64
CA ILE A 397 11.51 -9.65 1.67
C ILE A 397 11.89 -9.20 0.26
N LYS A 398 12.34 -7.95 0.11
CA LYS A 398 12.81 -7.41 -1.15
C LYS A 398 13.95 -8.26 -1.72
N ASP A 399 14.99 -8.54 -0.95
CA ASP A 399 16.15 -9.29 -1.42
C ASP A 399 15.79 -10.72 -1.85
N HIS A 400 14.87 -11.36 -1.11
CA HIS A 400 14.33 -12.66 -1.48
C HIS A 400 13.60 -12.61 -2.83
N LEU A 401 12.66 -11.67 -3.01
CA LEU A 401 11.91 -11.48 -4.25
C LEU A 401 12.83 -11.15 -5.44
N LEU A 402 13.81 -10.27 -5.23
CA LEU A 402 14.77 -9.89 -6.26
C LEU A 402 15.68 -11.06 -6.66
N THR A 403 16.05 -11.93 -5.70
CA THR A 403 16.86 -13.11 -5.96
C THR A 403 16.08 -14.17 -6.74
N GLU A 404 14.85 -14.46 -6.33
CA GLU A 404 13.97 -15.43 -7.02
C GLU A 404 13.73 -15.04 -8.49
N HIS A 405 13.64 -13.73 -8.78
CA HIS A 405 13.32 -13.20 -10.10
C HIS A 405 14.49 -12.52 -10.83
N LYS A 406 15.73 -12.72 -10.33
CA LYS A 406 16.95 -11.96 -10.71
C LYS A 406 17.18 -11.86 -12.21
N THR A 407 17.04 -12.96 -12.96
CA THR A 407 17.32 -12.99 -14.40
C THR A 407 16.43 -12.07 -15.21
N TRP A 408 15.15 -11.96 -14.85
CA TRP A 408 14.22 -11.09 -15.57
C TRP A 408 14.35 -9.63 -15.12
N ILE A 409 14.47 -9.39 -13.81
CA ILE A 409 14.61 -8.02 -13.28
C ILE A 409 15.87 -7.35 -13.85
N ARG A 410 16.97 -8.10 -13.94
CA ARG A 410 18.21 -7.62 -14.56
C ARG A 410 17.98 -7.18 -16.02
N ARG A 411 17.33 -8.03 -16.83
CA ARG A 411 17.00 -7.70 -18.23
C ARG A 411 16.08 -6.48 -18.34
N PHE A 412 15.07 -6.39 -17.49
CA PHE A 412 14.15 -5.25 -17.46
C PHE A 412 14.90 -3.92 -17.33
N TYR A 413 15.86 -3.83 -16.38
CA TYR A 413 16.64 -2.61 -16.21
C TYR A 413 17.72 -2.41 -17.30
N GLU A 414 18.26 -3.48 -17.88
CA GLU A 414 19.19 -3.41 -19.02
C GLU A 414 18.49 -2.88 -20.30
N ASP A 415 17.23 -3.29 -20.54
CA ASP A 415 16.45 -2.96 -21.74
C ASP A 415 15.96 -1.50 -21.76
N ILE A 416 15.70 -0.89 -20.60
CA ILE A 416 15.10 0.45 -20.52
C ILE A 416 16.10 1.56 -20.88
N LYS A 417 17.40 1.27 -21.06
CA LYS A 417 18.44 2.32 -21.25
C LYS A 417 18.27 3.47 -20.26
N VAL A 418 17.90 3.18 -19.01
CA VAL A 418 17.90 4.21 -17.97
C VAL A 418 19.35 4.68 -17.86
N PRO A 419 19.65 5.98 -17.97
CA PRO A 419 20.98 6.47 -17.64
C PRO A 419 21.33 5.93 -16.26
N HIS A 420 22.53 5.36 -16.10
CA HIS A 420 23.08 4.73 -14.88
C HIS A 420 22.84 5.50 -13.55
N LYS A 421 22.34 6.74 -13.63
CA LYS A 421 22.02 7.69 -12.56
C LYS A 421 20.96 7.24 -11.54
N TYR A 422 20.14 6.22 -11.84
CA TYR A 422 19.15 5.68 -10.88
C TYR A 422 19.57 4.36 -10.23
N LEU A 423 20.72 3.79 -10.62
CA LEU A 423 21.27 2.57 -10.03
C LEU A 423 22.59 2.78 -9.30
N LEU A 424 23.35 3.85 -9.58
CA LEU A 424 24.58 4.19 -8.87
C LEU A 424 24.76 5.72 -8.93
N SER A 425 24.57 6.43 -7.81
CA SER A 425 25.30 7.68 -7.63
C SER A 425 26.65 7.33 -7.01
N GLN A 426 27.62 6.98 -7.87
CA GLN A 426 29.01 7.01 -7.42
C GLN A 426 29.36 8.48 -7.06
N PRO A 427 30.13 8.72 -5.99
CA PRO A 427 30.69 10.03 -5.76
C PRO A 427 31.61 10.39 -6.92
N ASN A 428 31.41 11.55 -7.52
CA ASN A 428 32.46 12.17 -8.32
C ASN A 428 33.62 12.48 -7.36
N ASP A 429 34.63 11.63 -7.37
CA ASP A 429 35.99 12.03 -7.00
C ASP A 429 36.49 12.96 -8.11
N GLY A 430 36.24 14.25 -7.91
CA GLY A 430 36.76 15.33 -8.71
C GLY A 430 37.45 16.32 -7.79
N THR A 431 38.71 16.03 -7.49
CA THR A 431 39.71 17.03 -7.15
C THR A 431 39.78 18.06 -8.28
N GLU A 432 39.37 19.30 -7.99
CA GLU A 432 40.11 20.54 -8.27
C GLU A 432 39.42 21.72 -7.57
#